data_AF-A0A2H0QHQ2-F1
#
_entry.id   AF-A0A2H0QHQ2-F1
#
_cell.length_a   1.000
_cell.length_b   1.000
_cell.length_c   1.000
_cell.angle_alpha   90.00
_cell.angle_beta   90.00
_cell.angle_gamma   90.00
#
_symmetry.space_group_name_H-M   'P 1'
#
loop_
_entity.id
_entity.type
_entity.pdbx_description
1 polymer ?
#
loop_
_entity_poly.entity_id
_entity_poly.type
_entity_poly.pdbx_seq_one_letter_code
_entity_poly.pdbx_strand_id
1 'polypeptide(L)'
;MKALSIITALFFITIGQASAKVNFIEALVEKYPSVIDDSENGKLLDCFTCHTVDKWQRNDFGLELQAEIRAEYTAQHGQAPTVSTVYDRDLIKTALTKIEDTDSDGDGYTNKVEIESNHCPGDYKDYPGVADSRTNCKTEF
;
A
#
# COMPACT_ATOMS: atom_id res chain seq x y z
N MET A 1 -47.58 8.06 -26.11
CA MET A 1 -46.64 9.02 -25.47
C MET A 1 -45.55 8.21 -24.80
N LYS A 2 -44.29 8.65 -24.96
CA LYS A 2 -43.05 7.86 -24.83
C LYS A 2 -42.82 7.25 -23.44
N ALA A 3 -42.41 5.98 -23.43
CA ALA A 3 -41.86 5.31 -22.26
C ALA A 3 -40.35 5.59 -22.12
N LEU A 4 -39.93 5.62 -20.85
CA LEU A 4 -38.65 5.14 -20.32
C LEU A 4 -37.35 5.78 -20.81
N SER A 5 -36.59 6.37 -19.88
CA SER A 5 -35.36 5.76 -19.37
C SER A 5 -34.63 6.76 -18.45
N ILE A 6 -34.71 6.51 -17.15
CA ILE A 6 -33.76 7.05 -16.18
C ILE A 6 -32.45 6.30 -16.43
N ILE A 7 -31.47 6.98 -17.02
CA ILE A 7 -30.10 6.49 -17.10
C ILE A 7 -29.50 6.69 -15.70
N THR A 8 -29.65 5.68 -14.83
CA THR A 8 -28.80 5.54 -13.64
C THR A 8 -27.60 4.72 -14.05
N ALA A 9 -26.61 5.37 -14.64
CA ALA A 9 -25.28 4.81 -14.84
C ALA A 9 -24.30 5.84 -14.30
N LEU A 10 -23.24 5.35 -13.65
CA LEU A 10 -22.20 6.08 -12.88
C LEU A 10 -22.54 6.20 -11.39
N PHE A 11 -22.08 5.24 -10.57
CA PHE A 11 -21.46 5.48 -9.25
C PHE A 11 -21.14 4.14 -8.53
N PHE A 12 -20.29 3.29 -9.11
CA PHE A 12 -19.84 2.05 -8.41
C PHE A 12 -18.31 1.82 -8.43
N ILE A 13 -17.51 2.77 -8.91
CA ILE A 13 -16.05 2.56 -9.08
C ILE A 13 -15.22 3.22 -7.96
N THR A 14 -15.78 4.12 -7.15
CA THR A 14 -15.01 4.88 -6.15
C THR A 14 -14.82 4.18 -4.81
N ILE A 15 -15.65 3.18 -4.48
CA ILE A 15 -15.67 2.58 -3.13
C ILE A 15 -14.46 1.68 -2.88
N GLY A 16 -13.97 0.98 -3.92
CA GLY A 16 -12.89 0.00 -3.79
C GLY A 16 -11.52 0.62 -3.47
N GLN A 17 -11.21 1.80 -4.03
CA GLN A 17 -9.92 2.45 -3.80
C GLN A 17 -9.82 3.07 -2.40
N ALA A 18 -10.92 3.66 -1.91
CA ALA A 18 -10.97 4.23 -0.57
C ALA A 18 -10.75 3.16 0.52
N SER A 19 -11.37 1.97 0.36
CA SER A 19 -11.22 0.88 1.33
C SER A 19 -9.80 0.30 1.36
N ALA A 20 -9.11 0.20 0.22
CA ALA A 20 -7.75 -0.35 0.18
C ALA A 20 -6.74 0.54 0.92
N LYS A 21 -6.84 1.88 0.75
CA LYS A 21 -5.99 2.83 1.47
C LYS A 21 -6.24 2.76 2.98
N VAL A 22 -7.50 2.74 3.41
CA VAL A 22 -7.85 2.65 4.83
C VAL A 22 -7.32 1.35 5.45
N ASN A 23 -7.60 0.20 4.82
CA ASN A 23 -7.13 -1.09 5.32
C ASN A 23 -5.61 -1.19 5.36
N PHE A 24 -4.91 -0.58 4.40
CA PHE A 24 -3.45 -0.50 4.41
C PHE A 24 -2.94 0.33 5.58
N ILE A 25 -3.46 1.55 5.79
CA ILE A 25 -3.05 2.43 6.88
C ILE A 25 -3.30 1.76 8.23
N GLU A 26 -4.49 1.17 8.43
CA GLU A 26 -4.81 0.46 9.67
C GLU A 26 -3.85 -0.71 9.92
N ALA A 27 -3.57 -1.53 8.90
CA ALA A 27 -2.64 -2.65 9.02
C ALA A 27 -1.20 -2.18 9.30
N LEU A 28 -0.77 -1.08 8.67
CA LEU A 28 0.58 -0.53 8.81
C LEU A 28 0.78 0.03 10.22
N VAL A 29 -0.13 0.87 10.71
CA VAL A 29 -0.05 1.49 12.06
C VAL A 29 -0.22 0.44 13.16
N GLU A 30 -1.08 -0.56 12.96
CA GLU A 30 -1.21 -1.68 13.91
C GLU A 30 0.10 -2.48 14.02
N LYS A 31 0.76 -2.75 12.89
CA LYS A 31 1.98 -3.57 12.84
C LYS A 31 3.24 -2.80 13.27
N TYR A 32 3.33 -1.52 12.92
CA TYR A 32 4.49 -0.67 13.18
C TYR A 32 4.06 0.56 14.00
N PRO A 33 3.99 0.46 15.34
CA PRO A 33 3.54 1.56 16.19
C PRO A 33 4.46 2.80 16.17
N SER A 34 5.66 2.69 15.60
CA SER A 34 6.57 3.82 15.34
C SER A 34 6.09 4.71 14.20
N VAL A 35 5.23 4.19 13.31
CA VAL A 35 4.57 4.99 12.28
C VAL A 35 3.58 5.91 12.96
N ILE A 36 3.88 7.21 12.96
CA ILE A 36 3.04 8.21 13.60
C ILE A 36 1.79 8.45 12.75
N ASP A 37 0.62 8.12 13.31
CA ASP A 37 -0.68 8.53 12.79
C ASP A 37 -0.93 10.02 13.13
N ASP A 38 -0.26 10.92 12.42
CA ASP A 38 -0.70 12.31 12.36
C ASP A 38 -1.80 12.52 11.30
N SER A 39 -2.62 11.48 11.08
CA SER A 39 -3.93 11.35 10.39
C SER A 39 -4.18 12.04 9.05
N GLU A 40 -3.28 12.88 8.52
CA GLU A 40 -3.39 13.45 7.17
C GLU A 40 -2.03 13.65 6.46
N ASN A 41 -0.87 13.55 7.15
CA ASN A 41 0.43 13.88 6.56
C ASN A 41 1.59 12.90 6.87
N GLY A 42 1.31 11.76 7.50
CA GLY A 42 2.33 10.76 7.78
C GLY A 42 2.99 10.29 6.50
N LYS A 43 4.31 10.35 6.44
CA LYS A 43 5.13 10.08 5.25
C LYS A 43 4.75 8.75 4.57
N LEU A 44 4.43 7.73 5.37
CA LEU A 44 4.06 6.38 4.93
C LEU A 44 2.54 6.14 4.82
N LEU A 45 1.70 7.12 5.13
CA LEU A 45 0.23 6.98 5.20
C LEU A 45 -0.49 7.43 3.93
N ASP A 46 0.24 7.57 2.82
CA ASP A 46 -0.33 7.94 1.53
C ASP A 46 -0.17 6.83 0.47
N CYS A 47 -0.88 6.98 -0.65
CA CYS A 47 -0.80 6.04 -1.76
C CYS A 47 0.64 5.82 -2.24
N PHE A 48 1.52 6.83 -2.09
CA PHE A 48 2.86 6.76 -2.63
C PHE A 48 3.78 5.76 -1.93
N THR A 49 3.44 5.28 -0.73
CA THR A 49 4.17 4.18 -0.09
C THR A 49 4.18 2.93 -0.97
N CYS A 50 3.09 2.67 -1.70
CA CYS A 50 2.95 1.51 -2.59
C CYS A 50 2.91 1.89 -4.08
N HIS A 51 2.92 3.18 -4.42
CA HIS A 51 2.65 3.67 -5.77
C HIS A 51 3.65 4.73 -6.20
N THR A 52 4.12 4.60 -7.43
CA THR A 52 4.86 5.65 -8.15
C THR A 52 3.98 6.87 -8.41
N VAL A 53 4.59 8.05 -8.44
CA VAL A 53 3.90 9.30 -8.83
C VAL A 53 3.43 9.27 -10.28
N ASP A 54 4.22 8.60 -11.13
CA ASP A 54 3.98 8.54 -12.57
C ASP A 54 3.13 7.32 -12.92
N LYS A 55 1.88 7.58 -13.33
CA LYS A 55 0.90 6.59 -13.81
C LYS A 55 0.29 5.69 -12.73
N TRP A 56 0.50 5.98 -11.44
CA TRP A 56 -0.05 5.20 -10.31
C TRP A 56 0.31 3.71 -10.36
N GLN A 57 1.43 3.37 -11.01
CA GLN A 57 1.96 2.01 -11.01
C GLN A 57 2.49 1.68 -9.62
N ARG A 58 2.54 0.39 -9.28
CA ARG A 58 3.17 -0.04 -8.03
C ARG A 58 4.69 0.14 -8.12
N ASN A 59 5.31 0.66 -7.06
CA ASN A 59 6.75 0.57 -6.86
C ASN A 59 7.13 -0.87 -6.45
N ASP A 60 8.41 -1.14 -6.21
CA ASP A 60 8.89 -2.49 -5.91
C ASP A 60 8.28 -3.05 -4.62
N PHE A 61 8.25 -2.27 -3.54
CA PHE A 61 7.52 -2.59 -2.31
C PHE A 61 6.04 -2.90 -2.56
N GLY A 62 5.36 -2.04 -3.33
CA GLY A 62 3.94 -2.19 -3.63
C GLY A 62 3.62 -3.42 -4.47
N LEU A 63 4.55 -3.84 -5.36
CA LEU A 63 4.47 -5.05 -6.16
C LEU A 63 4.64 -6.30 -5.28
N GLU A 64 5.65 -6.30 -4.41
CA GLU A 64 5.92 -7.40 -3.49
C GLU A 64 4.76 -7.60 -2.52
N LEU A 65 4.28 -6.52 -1.91
CA LEU A 65 3.12 -6.54 -1.02
C LEU A 65 1.87 -7.09 -1.75
N GLN A 66 1.62 -6.67 -2.99
CA GLN A 66 0.49 -7.19 -3.77
C GLN A 66 0.62 -8.69 -4.06
N ALA A 67 1.83 -9.15 -4.37
CA ALA A 67 2.08 -10.57 -4.63
C ALA A 67 1.78 -11.41 -3.39
N GLU A 68 2.25 -10.98 -2.21
CA GLU A 68 2.03 -11.70 -0.96
C GLU A 68 0.58 -11.67 -0.50
N ILE A 69 -0.12 -10.54 -0.66
CA ILE A 69 -1.57 -10.47 -0.41
C ILE A 69 -2.31 -11.49 -1.28
N ARG A 70 -1.97 -11.57 -2.57
CA ARG A 70 -2.62 -12.50 -3.51
C ARG A 70 -2.30 -13.95 -3.20
N ALA A 71 -1.06 -14.25 -2.81
CA ALA A 71 -0.62 -15.57 -2.40
C ALA A 71 -1.37 -16.02 -1.13
N GLU A 72 -1.44 -15.15 -0.13
CA GLU A 72 -2.14 -15.40 1.13
C GLU A 72 -3.64 -15.64 0.91
N TYR A 73 -4.30 -14.78 0.12
CA TYR A 73 -5.70 -15.00 -0.25
C TYR A 73 -5.90 -16.38 -0.89
N THR A 74 -5.04 -16.73 -1.85
CA THR A 74 -5.13 -18.00 -2.59
C THR A 74 -4.92 -19.19 -1.66
N ALA A 75 -4.00 -19.10 -0.71
CA ALA A 75 -3.76 -20.14 0.29
C ALA A 75 -4.98 -20.35 1.20
N GLN A 76 -5.67 -19.28 1.59
CA GLN A 76 -6.85 -19.33 2.45
C GLN A 76 -8.12 -19.81 1.73
N HIS A 77 -8.27 -19.49 0.43
CA HIS A 77 -9.53 -19.68 -0.30
C HIS A 77 -9.46 -20.73 -1.41
N GLY A 78 -8.28 -21.26 -1.72
CA GLY A 78 -8.07 -22.25 -2.80
C GLY A 78 -8.23 -21.70 -4.22
N GLN A 79 -8.37 -20.38 -4.38
CA GLN A 79 -8.48 -19.71 -5.69
C GLN A 79 -7.94 -18.28 -5.62
N ALA A 80 -7.54 -17.75 -6.76
CA ALA A 80 -7.08 -16.37 -6.85
C ALA A 80 -8.22 -15.36 -6.56
N PRO A 81 -7.93 -14.23 -5.89
CA PRO A 81 -8.93 -13.22 -5.57
C PRO A 81 -9.49 -12.52 -6.81
N THR A 82 -10.75 -12.11 -6.74
CA THR A 82 -11.34 -11.16 -7.68
C THR A 82 -11.03 -9.72 -7.27
N VAL A 83 -11.19 -8.77 -8.19
CA VAL A 83 -10.72 -7.37 -8.08
C VAL A 83 -11.13 -6.66 -6.77
N SER A 84 -12.25 -7.03 -6.13
CA SER A 84 -12.75 -6.37 -4.92
C SER A 84 -12.31 -6.99 -3.58
N THR A 85 -11.64 -8.16 -3.58
CA THR A 85 -11.37 -8.94 -2.36
C THR A 85 -9.90 -8.97 -1.93
N VAL A 86 -9.01 -8.36 -2.72
CA VAL A 86 -7.56 -8.45 -2.51
C VAL A 86 -7.11 -7.72 -1.24
N TYR A 87 -7.67 -6.56 -0.91
CA TYR A 87 -7.08 -5.66 0.09
C TYR A 87 -7.81 -5.67 1.44
N ASP A 88 -7.98 -6.86 2.03
CA ASP A 88 -8.42 -6.99 3.42
C ASP A 88 -7.28 -6.64 4.41
N ARG A 89 -7.61 -6.03 5.56
CA ARG A 89 -6.62 -5.57 6.54
C ARG A 89 -5.76 -6.71 7.09
N ASP A 90 -6.35 -7.87 7.39
CA ASP A 90 -5.60 -8.99 7.99
C ASP A 90 -4.70 -9.67 6.93
N LEU A 91 -5.13 -9.69 5.66
CA LEU A 91 -4.28 -10.09 4.54
C LEU A 91 -3.09 -9.15 4.36
N ILE A 92 -3.32 -7.84 4.40
CA ILE A 92 -2.25 -6.83 4.29
C ILE A 92 -1.25 -7.00 5.43
N LYS A 93 -1.71 -7.12 6.68
CA LYS A 93 -0.82 -7.33 7.84
C LYS A 93 0.01 -8.60 7.72
N THR A 94 -0.60 -9.68 7.23
CA THR A 94 0.10 -10.94 6.97
C THR A 94 1.17 -10.76 5.90
N ALA A 95 0.82 -10.11 4.79
CA ALA A 95 1.74 -9.83 3.70
C ALA A 95 2.90 -8.92 4.12
N LEU A 96 2.63 -7.85 4.88
CA LEU A 96 3.66 -6.99 5.48
C LEU A 96 4.66 -7.80 6.30
N THR A 97 4.19 -8.81 7.06
CA THR A 97 5.08 -9.67 7.86
C THR A 97 6.00 -10.53 7.00
N LYS A 98 5.56 -10.94 5.81
CA LYS A 98 6.37 -11.79 4.92
C LYS A 98 7.47 -11.01 4.20
N ILE A 99 7.26 -9.72 3.96
CA ILE A 99 8.19 -8.85 3.23
C ILE A 99 8.99 -7.95 4.17
N GLU A 100 8.80 -7.98 5.50
CA GLU A 100 9.43 -6.99 6.39
C GLU A 100 10.96 -7.07 6.42
N ASP A 101 11.51 -8.25 6.15
CA ASP A 101 12.96 -8.50 6.09
C ASP A 101 13.54 -8.42 4.67
N THR A 102 12.71 -8.11 3.65
CA THR A 102 13.20 -7.86 2.28
C THR A 102 13.64 -6.41 2.13
N ASP A 103 14.60 -6.19 1.24
CA ASP A 103 15.06 -4.89 0.77
C ASP A 103 14.44 -4.71 -0.62
N SER A 104 13.29 -4.03 -0.71
CA SER A 104 12.49 -4.04 -1.94
C SER A 104 13.13 -3.20 -3.05
N ASP A 105 13.83 -2.12 -2.69
CA ASP A 105 14.40 -1.15 -3.65
C ASP A 105 15.93 -1.27 -3.81
N GLY A 106 16.59 -2.10 -3.00
CA GLY A 106 17.99 -2.45 -3.12
C GLY A 106 18.95 -1.43 -2.52
N ASP A 107 18.52 -0.63 -1.56
CA ASP A 107 19.34 0.40 -0.92
C ASP A 107 20.24 -0.13 0.23
N GLY A 108 20.07 -1.40 0.61
CA GLY A 108 20.81 -2.08 1.66
C GLY A 108 20.11 -2.11 3.02
N TYR A 109 18.88 -1.60 3.14
CA TYR A 109 18.04 -1.64 4.33
C TYR A 109 16.80 -2.48 4.08
N THR A 110 16.27 -3.12 5.13
CA THR A 110 15.02 -3.87 4.98
C THR A 110 13.83 -2.94 5.11
N ASN A 111 12.73 -3.32 4.48
CA ASN A 111 11.43 -2.64 4.55
C ASN A 111 11.06 -2.29 6.00
N LYS A 112 11.29 -3.21 6.94
CA LYS A 112 11.05 -2.97 8.37
C LYS A 112 11.88 -1.83 8.92
N VAL A 113 13.18 -1.84 8.68
CA VAL A 113 14.10 -0.82 9.20
C VAL A 113 13.71 0.54 8.64
N GLU A 114 13.37 0.60 7.36
CA GLU A 114 12.91 1.84 6.72
C GLU A 114 11.59 2.32 7.32
N ILE A 115 10.57 1.47 7.38
CA ILE A 115 9.25 1.82 7.97
C ILE A 115 9.41 2.28 9.43
N GLU A 116 10.19 1.57 10.24
CA GLU A 116 10.40 1.90 11.65
C GLU A 116 11.18 3.20 11.84
N SER A 117 11.99 3.59 10.85
CA SER A 117 12.75 4.85 10.84
C SER A 117 12.09 5.97 10.01
N ASN A 118 10.84 5.77 9.57
CA ASN A 118 10.07 6.73 8.78
C ASN A 118 10.70 7.01 7.40
N HIS A 119 11.16 5.97 6.71
CA HIS A 119 11.73 5.97 5.37
C HIS A 119 10.89 5.09 4.42
N CYS A 120 10.93 5.40 3.14
CA CYS A 120 10.04 4.85 2.12
C CYS A 120 10.58 3.53 1.56
N PRO A 121 9.96 2.37 1.88
CA PRO A 121 10.52 1.03 1.61
C PRO A 121 10.58 0.62 0.13
N GLY A 122 10.29 1.54 -0.77
CA GLY A 122 10.30 1.31 -2.19
C GLY A 122 10.87 2.49 -2.94
N ASP A 123 11.73 3.30 -2.30
CA ASP A 123 12.53 4.36 -2.90
C ASP A 123 13.97 4.33 -2.38
N TYR A 124 14.88 3.82 -3.21
CA TYR A 124 16.30 3.70 -2.88
C TYR A 124 17.02 5.01 -2.51
N LYS A 125 16.38 6.17 -2.74
CA LYS A 125 16.91 7.50 -2.40
C LYS A 125 16.53 7.95 -0.99
N ASP A 126 15.58 7.28 -0.33
CA ASP A 126 15.05 7.64 0.97
C ASP A 126 15.24 6.52 1.99
N TYR A 127 16.44 6.48 2.57
CA TYR A 127 16.90 5.37 3.42
C TYR A 127 17.41 5.86 4.78
N PRO A 128 17.52 4.99 5.81
CA PRO A 128 17.95 5.36 7.18
C PRO A 128 19.30 6.08 7.30
N GLY A 129 20.13 6.04 6.25
CA GLY A 129 21.41 6.74 6.16
C GLY A 129 21.31 8.18 5.65
N VAL A 130 20.16 8.62 5.16
CA VAL A 130 19.87 10.03 4.82
C VAL A 130 18.93 10.66 5.86
N ALA A 131 18.91 11.99 5.91
CA ALA A 131 17.99 12.69 6.78
C ALA A 131 16.55 12.46 6.30
N ASP A 132 15.64 12.10 7.23
CA ASP A 132 14.21 12.03 6.94
C ASP A 132 13.71 13.38 6.38
N SER A 133 13.29 13.35 5.12
CA SER A 133 12.78 14.51 4.39
C SER A 133 11.42 15.00 4.90
N ARG A 134 10.72 14.18 5.70
CA ARG A 134 9.30 14.32 6.09
C ARG A 134 8.33 14.49 4.93
N THR A 135 8.80 14.34 3.70
CA THR A 135 7.98 14.35 2.51
C THR A 135 7.45 12.93 2.34
N ASN A 136 6.19 12.79 1.94
CA ASN A 136 5.65 11.48 1.59
C ASN A 136 6.49 10.82 0.49
N CYS A 137 6.27 9.52 0.27
CA CYS A 137 7.01 8.69 -0.70
C CYS A 137 6.76 9.06 -2.18
N LYS A 138 6.42 10.32 -2.48
CA LYS A 138 6.34 10.89 -3.81
C LYS A 138 7.74 10.99 -4.39
N THR A 139 8.20 9.92 -4.99
CA THR A 139 9.54 9.86 -5.56
C THR A 139 9.42 9.87 -7.07
N GLU A 140 10.23 10.68 -7.73
CA GLU A 140 10.47 10.59 -9.16
C GLU A 140 11.46 9.43 -9.36
N PHE A 141 10.93 8.28 -9.77
CA PHE A 141 11.68 7.07 -10.10
C PHE A 141 12.44 7.23 -11.42
#